data_AF-A0A800J985-F1
#
_entry.id   AF-A0A800J985-F1
#
_cell.length_a   1.000
_cell.length_b   1.000
_cell.length_c   1.000
_cell.angle_alpha   90.00
_cell.angle_beta   90.00
_cell.angle_gamma   90.00
#
_symmetry.space_group_name_H-M   'P 1'
#
loop_
_entity.id
_entity.type
_entity.pdbx_description
1 polymer ?
#
loop_
_entity_poly.entity_id
_entity_poly.type
_entity_poly.pdbx_seq_one_letter_code
_entity_poly.pdbx_strand_id
1 'polypeptide(L)'
;ENMQILDCRKMEISNGAHGGYIHSNGKIGVAVPLETDKPCDDERLKTLARDIAMHIAAFPAEAVNADQVSKEVLEKEKEVFTAQARESGKPENIIEKMIEGRLKKFLKEICVESQPFVKDPQLSVSQLVENTAKELGVKINFNKFAKFQF
;
A
#
# COMPACT_ATOMS: atom_id res chain seq x y z
N GLU A 1 17.13 25.28 18.72
CA GLU A 1 17.10 24.30 17.61
C GLU A 1 16.49 24.95 16.38
N ASN A 2 16.89 24.52 15.17
CA ASN A 2 16.23 24.93 13.93
C ASN A 2 15.02 24.00 13.69
N MET A 3 13.81 24.47 13.99
CA MET A 3 12.57 23.73 13.74
C MET A 3 11.98 24.15 12.40
N GLN A 4 11.67 23.18 11.53
CA GLN A 4 11.06 23.41 10.22
C GLN A 4 9.96 22.38 9.97
N ILE A 5 8.89 22.81 9.28
CA ILE A 5 7.87 21.91 8.74
C ILE A 5 8.35 21.48 7.36
N LEU A 6 8.74 20.22 7.22
CA LEU A 6 9.32 19.69 5.96
C LEU A 6 8.24 19.29 4.95
N ASP A 7 7.14 18.69 5.41
CA ASP A 7 6.03 18.22 4.58
C ASP A 7 4.73 18.28 5.38
N CYS A 8 3.61 18.53 4.70
CA CYS A 8 2.26 18.48 5.25
C CYS A 8 1.30 18.01 4.15
N ARG A 9 0.45 17.04 4.49
CA ARG A 9 -0.55 16.49 3.56
C ARG A 9 -1.93 16.53 4.20
N LYS A 10 -2.92 16.96 3.42
CA LYS A 10 -4.33 16.98 3.80
C LYS A 10 -5.08 15.90 3.03
N MET A 11 -5.90 15.11 3.72
CA MET A 11 -6.71 14.05 3.11
C MET A 11 -8.16 14.14 3.57
N GLU A 12 -9.05 14.43 2.62
CA GLU A 12 -10.49 14.57 2.84
C GLU A 12 -11.25 13.36 2.29
N ILE A 13 -12.33 12.99 2.96
CA ILE A 13 -13.32 12.00 2.55
C ILE A 13 -14.72 12.52 2.92
N SER A 14 -15.74 12.12 2.18
CA SER A 14 -17.11 12.58 2.42
C SER A 14 -17.75 11.87 3.62
N ASN A 15 -17.55 10.55 3.70
CA ASN A 15 -18.00 9.68 4.77
C ASN A 15 -16.93 8.62 5.03
N GLY A 16 -16.97 7.97 6.19
CA GLY A 16 -16.11 6.85 6.53
C GLY A 16 -15.21 7.18 7.73
N ALA A 17 -13.95 6.76 7.69
CA ALA A 17 -13.05 6.95 8.82
C ALA A 17 -11.60 7.25 8.39
N HIS A 18 -10.88 7.95 9.26
CA HIS A 18 -9.43 8.10 9.18
C HIS A 18 -8.77 7.21 10.25
N GLY A 19 -7.74 6.49 9.83
CA GLY A 19 -6.84 5.75 10.70
C GLY A 19 -5.44 6.37 10.67
N GLY A 20 -4.72 6.26 11.78
CA GLY A 20 -3.36 6.74 11.88
C GLY A 20 -2.49 5.80 12.71
N TYR A 21 -1.22 5.71 12.36
CA TYR A 21 -0.23 4.94 13.11
C TYR A 21 1.10 5.69 13.15
N ILE A 22 1.64 5.87 14.35
CA ILE A 22 3.02 6.33 14.56
C ILE A 22 3.79 5.13 15.11
N HIS A 23 4.86 4.76 14.41
CA HIS A 23 5.71 3.68 14.88
C HIS A 23 6.46 4.07 16.15
N SER A 24 6.76 3.11 17.03
CA SER A 24 7.25 3.37 18.39
C SER A 24 8.55 4.17 18.46
N ASN A 25 9.36 4.17 17.39
CA ASN A 25 10.59 4.96 17.29
C ASN A 25 10.36 6.42 16.86
N GLY A 26 9.11 6.82 16.59
CA GLY A 26 8.74 8.18 16.15
C GLY A 26 9.18 8.55 14.74
N LYS A 27 9.81 7.64 13.99
CA LYS A 27 10.38 7.90 12.66
C LYS A 27 9.46 7.59 11.50
N ILE A 28 8.36 6.89 11.75
CA ILE A 28 7.38 6.52 10.73
C ILE A 28 6.00 6.96 11.20
N GLY A 29 5.32 7.75 10.37
CA GLY A 29 3.93 8.13 10.57
C GLY A 29 3.11 7.78 9.33
N VAL A 30 1.95 7.15 9.53
CA VAL A 30 1.04 6.78 8.45
C VAL A 30 -0.37 7.28 8.76
N ALA A 31 -1.03 7.82 7.75
CA ALA A 31 -2.45 8.16 7.80
C ALA A 31 -3.20 7.51 6.62
N VAL A 32 -4.35 6.92 6.92
CA VAL A 32 -5.18 6.15 5.97
C VAL A 32 -6.62 6.63 6.06
N PRO A 33 -7.13 7.36 5.06
CA PRO A 33 -8.56 7.59 4.90
C PRO A 33 -9.23 6.39 4.22
N LEU A 34 -10.35 5.94 4.78
CA LEU A 34 -11.25 4.98 4.16
C LEU A 34 -12.60 5.66 3.90
N GLU A 35 -12.95 5.80 2.63
CA GLU A 35 -14.21 6.42 2.25
C GLU A 35 -15.30 5.36 2.10
N THR A 36 -16.51 5.66 2.56
CA THR A 36 -17.68 4.78 2.38
C THR A 36 -18.71 5.39 1.45
N ASP A 37 -19.45 4.54 0.73
CA ASP A 37 -20.52 4.97 -0.18
C ASP A 37 -21.73 5.63 0.50
N LYS A 38 -21.86 5.44 1.81
CA LYS A 38 -22.87 6.07 2.68
C LYS A 38 -22.30 6.31 4.08
N PRO A 39 -22.92 7.17 4.92
CA PRO A 39 -22.50 7.36 6.31
C PRO A 39 -22.36 6.04 7.06
N CYS A 40 -21.21 5.83 7.69
CA CYS A 40 -20.87 4.64 8.47
C CYS A 40 -19.96 5.06 9.63
N ASP A 41 -20.51 5.15 10.83
CA ASP A 41 -19.76 5.40 12.06
C ASP A 41 -19.75 4.12 12.90
N ASP A 42 -18.91 3.17 12.47
CA ASP A 42 -18.71 1.89 13.15
C ASP A 42 -17.23 1.75 13.53
N GLU A 43 -16.96 1.31 14.77
CA GLU A 43 -15.60 1.13 15.28
C GLU A 43 -14.76 0.13 14.47
N ARG A 44 -15.41 -0.81 13.77
CA ARG A 44 -14.71 -1.73 12.86
C ARG A 44 -14.07 -1.00 11.68
N LEU A 45 -14.70 0.06 11.17
CA LEU A 45 -14.14 0.87 10.08
C LEU A 45 -12.90 1.66 10.56
N LYS A 46 -12.97 2.23 11.77
CA LYS A 46 -11.83 2.94 12.40
C LYS A 46 -10.68 1.98 12.68
N THR A 47 -11.00 0.77 13.17
CA THR A 47 -10.02 -0.30 13.42
C THR A 47 -9.35 -0.74 12.11
N LEU A 48 -10.12 -0.97 11.05
CA LEU A 48 -9.60 -1.31 9.72
C LEU A 48 -8.61 -0.24 9.23
N ALA A 49 -8.98 1.05 9.29
CA ALA A 49 -8.12 2.13 8.84
C ALA A 49 -6.80 2.20 9.63
N ARG A 50 -6.86 2.01 10.96
CA ARG A 50 -5.66 1.97 11.83
C ARG A 50 -4.78 0.76 11.52
N ASP A 51 -5.40 -0.39 11.26
CA ASP A 51 -4.68 -1.63 10.98
C ASP A 51 -3.97 -1.59 9.63
N ILE A 52 -4.60 -0.99 8.61
CA ILE A 52 -3.95 -0.71 7.32
C ILE A 52 -2.80 0.29 7.52
N ALA A 53 -2.98 1.33 8.35
CA ALA A 53 -1.90 2.28 8.63
C ALA A 53 -0.68 1.60 9.29
N MET A 54 -0.92 0.67 10.21
CA MET A 54 0.13 -0.13 10.84
C MET A 54 0.81 -1.08 9.84
N HIS A 55 0.04 -1.70 8.94
CA HIS A 55 0.57 -2.56 7.88
C HIS A 55 1.48 -1.78 6.93
N ILE A 56 1.06 -0.59 6.47
CA ILE A 56 1.85 0.31 5.63
C ILE A 56 3.15 0.76 6.32
N ALA A 57 3.14 0.89 7.65
CA ALA A 57 4.34 1.21 8.41
C ALA A 57 5.34 0.03 8.45
N ALA A 58 4.85 -1.22 8.41
CA ALA A 58 5.65 -2.44 8.51
C ALA A 58 6.22 -2.92 7.16
N PHE A 59 5.53 -2.65 6.05
CA PHE A 59 5.91 -3.12 4.72
C PHE A 59 6.31 -1.97 3.76
N PRO A 60 7.05 -2.28 2.68
CA PRO A 60 7.18 -1.37 1.55
C PRO A 60 5.79 -1.00 1.04
N ALA A 61 5.54 0.27 0.76
CA ALA A 61 4.24 0.75 0.31
C ALA A 61 4.45 1.98 -0.55
N GLU A 62 4.42 1.78 -1.87
CA GLU A 62 4.55 2.85 -2.85
C GLU A 62 3.17 3.38 -3.26
N ALA A 63 2.20 2.47 -3.39
CA ALA A 63 0.87 2.77 -3.91
C ALA A 63 -0.18 1.85 -3.28
N VAL A 64 -1.46 2.21 -3.41
CA VAL A 64 -2.55 1.33 -2.96
C VAL A 64 -2.69 0.14 -3.92
N ASN A 65 -2.66 0.42 -5.22
CA ASN A 65 -2.76 -0.57 -6.30
C ASN A 65 -1.77 -0.29 -7.43
N ALA A 66 -1.65 -1.24 -8.37
CA ALA A 66 -0.65 -1.20 -9.43
C ALA A 66 -0.84 -0.01 -10.40
N ASP A 67 -2.08 0.43 -10.62
CA ASP A 67 -2.40 1.53 -11.56
C ASP A 67 -1.91 2.89 -11.05
N GLN A 68 -1.61 2.99 -9.75
CA GLN A 68 -1.07 4.18 -9.11
C GLN A 68 0.46 4.21 -9.09
N VAL A 69 1.14 3.13 -9.51
CA VAL A 69 2.60 3.11 -9.56
C VAL A 69 3.09 3.88 -10.78
N SER A 70 4.03 4.81 -10.57
CA SER A 70 4.54 5.65 -11.65
C SER A 70 5.32 4.83 -12.70
N LYS A 71 5.32 5.31 -13.95
CA LYS A 71 6.09 4.68 -15.01
C LYS A 71 7.59 4.71 -14.72
N GLU A 72 8.08 5.79 -14.11
CA GLU A 72 9.50 5.91 -13.78
C GLU A 72 9.93 4.83 -12.77
N VAL A 73 9.10 4.52 -11.76
CA VAL A 73 9.37 3.44 -10.81
C VAL A 73 9.43 2.08 -11.52
N LEU A 74 8.46 1.80 -12.40
CA LEU A 74 8.40 0.54 -13.14
C LEU A 74 9.57 0.38 -14.12
N GLU A 75 9.94 1.43 -14.84
CA GLU A 75 11.06 1.42 -15.78
C GLU A 75 12.39 1.21 -15.07
N LYS A 76 12.63 1.95 -13.98
CA LYS A 76 13.83 1.80 -13.16
C LYS A 76 13.98 0.37 -12.63
N GLU A 77 12.90 -0.22 -12.10
CA GLU A 77 12.96 -1.58 -11.59
C GLU A 77 13.12 -2.62 -12.72
N LYS A 78 12.49 -2.37 -13.89
CA LYS A 78 12.66 -3.21 -15.09
C LYS A 78 14.11 -3.23 -15.57
N GLU A 79 14.81 -2.10 -15.54
CA GLU A 79 16.23 -2.03 -15.87
C GLU A 79 17.08 -2.89 -14.93
N VAL A 80 16.82 -2.80 -13.62
CA VAL A 80 17.48 -3.64 -12.60
C VAL A 80 17.27 -5.12 -12.89
N PHE A 81 16.03 -5.55 -13.13
CA PHE A 81 15.75 -6.96 -13.45
C PHE A 81 16.34 -7.40 -14.79
N THR A 82 16.41 -6.51 -15.78
CA THR A 82 17.02 -6.80 -17.08
C THR A 82 18.52 -7.04 -16.94
N ALA A 83 19.22 -6.18 -16.18
CA ALA A 83 20.64 -6.34 -15.90
C ALA A 83 20.91 -7.69 -15.21
N GLN A 84 20.15 -8.01 -14.16
CA GLN A 84 20.26 -9.28 -13.44
C GLN A 84 19.93 -10.50 -14.32
N ALA A 85 18.98 -10.37 -15.25
CA ALA A 85 18.59 -11.49 -16.12
C ALA A 85 19.63 -11.77 -17.22
N ARG A 86 20.33 -10.75 -17.72
CA ARG A 86 21.42 -10.90 -18.71
C ARG A 86 22.60 -11.71 -18.16
N GLU A 87 22.89 -11.59 -16.87
CA GLU A 87 23.92 -12.39 -16.19
C GLU A 87 23.58 -13.88 -16.08
N SER A 88 22.31 -14.27 -16.32
CA SER A 88 21.88 -15.66 -16.17
C SER A 88 22.26 -16.59 -17.33
N GLY A 89 22.72 -16.05 -18.47
CA GLY A 89 23.11 -16.83 -19.66
C GLY A 89 21.97 -17.59 -20.34
N LYS A 90 20.71 -17.32 -19.99
CA LYS A 90 19.53 -17.99 -20.54
C LYS A 90 19.11 -17.40 -21.89
N PRO A 91 18.33 -18.15 -22.70
CA PRO A 91 17.74 -17.62 -23.93
C PRO A 91 16.84 -16.40 -23.70
N GLU A 92 16.76 -15.52 -24.70
CA GLU A 92 16.10 -14.21 -24.63
C GLU A 92 14.60 -14.31 -24.25
N ASN A 93 13.90 -15.30 -24.81
CA ASN A 93 12.50 -15.58 -24.48
C ASN A 93 12.28 -16.03 -23.02
N ILE A 94 13.29 -16.64 -22.39
CA ILE A 94 13.26 -17.01 -20.97
C ILE A 94 13.57 -15.78 -20.10
N ILE A 95 14.51 -14.94 -20.53
CA ILE A 95 14.85 -13.68 -19.88
C ILE A 95 13.62 -12.76 -19.81
N GLU A 96 12.89 -12.59 -20.92
CA GLU A 96 11.67 -11.77 -20.95
C GLU A 96 10.62 -12.26 -19.94
N LYS A 97 10.33 -13.57 -19.92
CA LYS A 97 9.41 -14.18 -18.94
C LYS A 97 9.88 -14.01 -17.51
N MET A 98 11.19 -14.06 -17.26
CA MET A 98 11.77 -13.84 -15.94
C MET A 98 11.57 -12.38 -15.48
N ILE A 99 11.79 -11.41 -16.36
CA ILE A 99 11.59 -9.99 -16.06
C ILE A 99 10.12 -9.72 -15.77
N GLU A 100 9.20 -10.23 -16.59
CA GLU A 100 7.76 -10.07 -16.38
C GLU A 100 7.32 -10.65 -15.02
N GLY A 101 7.78 -11.86 -14.69
CA GLY A 101 7.48 -12.49 -13.40
C GLY A 101 8.00 -11.69 -12.20
N ARG A 102 9.21 -11.11 -12.32
CA ARG A 102 9.81 -10.26 -11.27
C ARG A 102 9.08 -8.94 -11.12
N LEU A 103 8.68 -8.28 -12.21
CA LEU A 103 7.86 -7.07 -12.17
C LEU A 103 6.49 -7.33 -11.51
N LYS A 104 5.83 -8.45 -11.85
CA LYS A 104 4.58 -8.84 -11.18
C LYS A 104 4.78 -9.07 -9.68
N LYS A 105 5.90 -9.67 -9.28
CA LYS A 105 6.24 -9.86 -7.86
C LYS A 105 6.52 -8.52 -7.16
N PHE A 106 7.29 -7.64 -7.79
CA PHE A 106 7.60 -6.31 -7.29
C PHE A 106 6.32 -5.50 -7.04
N LEU A 107 5.40 -5.46 -8.01
CA LEU A 107 4.11 -4.82 -7.85
C LEU A 107 3.34 -5.35 -6.63
N LYS A 108 3.31 -6.67 -6.42
CA LYS A 108 2.68 -7.27 -5.23
C LYS A 108 3.36 -6.90 -3.92
N GLU A 109 4.67 -6.62 -3.95
CA GLU A 109 5.45 -6.23 -2.78
C GLU A 109 5.32 -4.74 -2.44
N ILE A 110 4.99 -3.87 -3.39
CA ILE A 110 4.88 -2.42 -3.16
C ILE A 110 3.44 -1.87 -3.15
N CYS A 111 2.47 -2.64 -3.66
CA CYS A 111 1.06 -2.26 -3.69
C CYS A 111 0.32 -2.83 -2.48
N VAL A 112 -0.20 -1.95 -1.63
CA VAL A 112 -0.79 -2.32 -0.33
C VAL A 112 -1.92 -3.34 -0.47
N GLU A 113 -2.84 -3.18 -1.43
CA GLU A 113 -3.98 -4.08 -1.60
C GLU A 113 -3.58 -5.53 -1.89
N SER A 114 -2.45 -5.72 -2.56
CA SER A 114 -1.95 -7.05 -2.96
C SER A 114 -1.14 -7.74 -1.86
N GLN A 115 -0.74 -7.01 -0.82
CA GLN A 115 0.13 -7.53 0.23
C GLN A 115 -0.64 -8.44 1.19
N PRO A 116 0.01 -9.50 1.71
CA PRO A 116 -0.52 -10.26 2.82
C PRO A 116 -0.57 -9.39 4.07
N PHE A 117 -1.70 -9.39 4.77
CA PHE A 117 -1.92 -8.50 5.91
C PHE A 117 -0.98 -8.85 7.08
N VAL A 118 -0.46 -7.81 7.74
CA VAL A 118 0.62 -7.96 8.75
C VAL A 118 0.22 -8.80 9.95
N LYS A 119 -1.07 -8.75 10.35
CA LYS A 119 -1.57 -9.51 11.51
C LYS A 119 -2.12 -10.89 11.12
N ASP A 120 -2.49 -11.07 9.85
CA ASP A 120 -2.99 -12.33 9.31
C ASP A 120 -2.55 -12.50 7.85
N PRO A 121 -1.40 -13.15 7.61
CA PRO A 121 -0.87 -13.34 6.26
C PRO A 121 -1.72 -14.24 5.34
N GLN A 122 -2.77 -14.89 5.85
CA GLN A 122 -3.71 -15.66 5.03
C GLN A 122 -4.67 -14.77 4.25
N LEU A 123 -4.81 -13.50 4.64
CA LEU A 123 -5.65 -12.51 3.99
C LEU A 123 -4.79 -11.45 3.31
N SER A 124 -5.14 -11.05 2.09
CA SER A 124 -4.63 -9.81 1.53
C SER A 124 -5.31 -8.60 2.17
N VAL A 125 -4.69 -7.42 2.07
CA VAL A 125 -5.34 -6.18 2.53
C VAL A 125 -6.64 -5.92 1.76
N SER A 126 -6.69 -6.22 0.46
CA SER A 126 -7.94 -6.11 -0.32
C SER A 126 -9.05 -7.01 0.23
N GLN A 127 -8.74 -8.26 0.56
CA GLN A 127 -9.71 -9.19 1.17
C GLN A 127 -10.17 -8.70 2.54
N LEU A 128 -9.26 -8.15 3.35
CA LEU A 128 -9.60 -7.57 4.64
C LEU A 128 -10.62 -6.42 4.47
N VAL A 129 -10.37 -5.49 3.54
CA VAL A 129 -11.28 -4.38 3.22
C VAL A 129 -12.64 -4.90 2.73
N GLU A 130 -12.65 -5.86 1.80
CA GLU A 130 -13.88 -6.45 1.26
C GLU A 130 -14.71 -7.16 2.34
N ASN A 131 -14.07 -7.90 3.25
CA ASN A 131 -14.75 -8.61 4.31
C ASN A 131 -15.40 -7.63 5.29
N THR A 132 -14.67 -6.60 5.72
CA THR A 132 -15.24 -5.53 6.58
C THR A 132 -16.37 -4.78 5.87
N ALA A 133 -16.22 -4.49 4.58
CA ALA A 133 -17.27 -3.84 3.78
C ALA A 133 -18.58 -4.67 3.79
N LYS A 134 -18.47 -5.99 3.59
CA LYS A 134 -19.61 -6.92 3.64
C LYS A 134 -20.28 -6.95 5.03
N GLU A 135 -19.48 -7.02 6.10
CA GLU A 135 -19.98 -7.03 7.48
C GLU A 135 -20.70 -5.73 7.88
N LEU A 136 -20.25 -4.60 7.33
CA LEU A 136 -20.85 -3.27 7.57
C LEU A 136 -22.02 -2.98 6.62
N GLY A 137 -22.18 -3.75 5.55
CA GLY A 137 -23.19 -3.49 4.52
C GLY A 137 -22.96 -2.16 3.79
N VAL A 138 -21.68 -1.79 3.59
CA VAL A 138 -21.24 -0.58 2.88
C VAL A 138 -20.21 -0.96 1.82
N LYS A 139 -19.95 -0.07 0.86
CA LYS A 139 -18.73 -0.17 0.03
C LYS A 139 -17.65 0.68 0.67
N ILE A 140 -16.45 0.12 0.83
CA ILE A 140 -15.27 0.83 1.32
C ILE A 140 -14.34 1.08 0.14
N ASN A 141 -13.99 2.34 -0.08
CA ASN A 141 -13.01 2.79 -1.06
C ASN A 141 -11.71 3.15 -0.35
N PHE A 142 -10.71 2.28 -0.49
CA PHE A 142 -9.33 2.56 -0.10
C PHE A 142 -8.54 2.93 -1.35
N ASN A 143 -8.14 4.20 -1.49
CA ASN A 143 -7.46 4.67 -2.70
C ASN A 143 -6.24 5.54 -2.46
N LYS A 144 -5.98 5.94 -1.21
CA LYS A 144 -4.86 6.83 -0.87
C LYS A 144 -4.41 6.59 0.57
N PHE A 145 -3.15 6.87 0.83
CA PHE A 145 -2.58 6.98 2.16
C PHE A 145 -1.47 8.04 2.14
N ALA A 146 -1.05 8.48 3.33
CA ALA A 146 0.16 9.26 3.48
C ALA A 146 1.11 8.50 4.41
N LYS A 147 2.36 8.31 3.97
CA LYS A 147 3.45 7.75 4.78
C LYS A 147 4.56 8.79 4.85
N PHE A 148 4.98 9.11 6.07
CA PHE A 148 6.12 9.96 6.39
C PHE A 148 7.20 9.11 7.03
N GLN A 149 8.45 9.30 6.61
CA GLN A 149 9.60 8.59 7.14
C GLN A 149 10.74 9.58 7.35
N PHE A 150 11.32 9.57 8.56
CA PHE A 150 12.32 10.52 9.04
C PHE A 150 13.62 9.84 9.49
#